data_AF-A0AAW1ICS1-F1
#
_entry.id   AF-A0AAW1ICS1-F1
#
_cell.length_a   1.000
_cell.length_b   1.000
_cell.length_c   1.000
_cell.angle_alpha   90.00
_cell.angle_beta   90.00
_cell.angle_gamma   90.00
#
_symmetry.space_group_name_H-M   'P 1'
#
loop_
_entity.id
_entity.type
_entity.pdbx_description
1 polymer ?
#
loop_
_entity_poly.entity_id
_entity_poly.type
_entity_poly.pdbx_seq_one_letter_code
_entity_poly.pdbx_strand_id
1 'polypeptide(L)'
;MNPQQQKSYKKCTEVLNDAYIGSIAKGINRRSPTPYWWNATINEKRTACIQTRRKLTRIAKTPNVGNEEKQRLKDLYRIQKKELRKLINESKRKHWKSLCKELEDDIWGAGYKIAMRELKNVAPCDLSVDFKKSVIQELFPANNNCTREPRTVEHRATCRSILRNP
;
A
#
# COMPACT_ATOMS: atom_id res chain seq x y z
N MET A 1 -20.20 -2.20 47.44
CA MET A 1 -21.19 -1.82 46.40
C MET A 1 -22.18 -2.96 46.23
N ASN A 2 -23.47 -2.66 46.10
CA ASN A 2 -24.50 -3.68 45.87
C ASN A 2 -24.30 -4.33 44.48
N PRO A 3 -24.40 -5.67 44.32
CA PRO A 3 -24.23 -6.34 43.02
C PRO A 3 -25.10 -5.78 41.88
N GLN A 4 -26.27 -5.23 42.20
CA GLN A 4 -27.15 -4.60 41.22
C GLN A 4 -26.61 -3.24 40.74
N GLN A 5 -26.03 -2.46 41.65
CA GLN A 5 -25.32 -1.22 41.33
C GLN A 5 -24.06 -1.53 40.51
N GLN A 6 -23.42 -2.67 40.76
CA GLN A 6 -22.26 -3.15 40.01
C GLN A 6 -22.58 -3.37 38.53
N LYS A 7 -23.71 -4.00 38.25
CA LYS A 7 -24.19 -4.23 36.88
C LYS A 7 -24.58 -2.93 36.19
N SER A 8 -25.25 -2.03 36.93
CA SER A 8 -25.67 -0.72 36.43
C SER A 8 -24.48 0.14 35.98
N TYR A 9 -23.42 0.27 36.82
CA TYR A 9 -22.25 1.06 36.42
C TYR A 9 -21.55 0.50 35.20
N LYS A 10 -21.41 -0.84 35.10
CA LYS A 10 -20.76 -1.48 33.95
C LYS A 10 -21.50 -1.16 32.66
N LYS A 11 -22.83 -1.21 32.70
CA LYS A 11 -23.67 -0.87 31.55
C LYS A 11 -23.50 0.59 31.13
N CYS A 12 -23.48 1.52 32.07
CA CYS A 12 -23.24 2.94 31.77
C CYS A 12 -21.86 3.15 31.16
N THR A 13 -20.81 2.50 31.69
CA THR A 13 -19.45 2.62 31.15
C THR A 13 -19.30 2.00 29.76
N GLU A 14 -20.01 0.90 29.45
CA GLU A 14 -20.05 0.32 28.10
C GLU A 14 -20.66 1.29 27.11
N VAL A 15 -21.81 1.88 27.45
CA VAL A 15 -22.51 2.85 26.60
C VAL A 15 -21.65 4.09 26.36
N LEU A 16 -20.97 4.59 27.39
CA LEU A 16 -20.05 5.72 27.28
C LEU A 16 -18.85 5.40 26.39
N ASN A 17 -18.25 4.20 26.55
CA ASN A 17 -17.15 3.75 25.69
C ASN A 17 -17.58 3.55 24.23
N ASP A 18 -18.77 3.01 23.99
CA ASP A 18 -19.31 2.83 22.64
C ASP A 18 -19.58 4.19 21.95
N ALA A 19 -20.14 5.14 22.70
CA ALA A 19 -20.34 6.51 22.21
C ALA A 19 -19.02 7.21 21.93
N TYR A 20 -18.02 7.03 22.80
CA TYR A 20 -16.66 7.57 22.63
C TYR A 20 -15.95 6.95 21.41
N ILE A 21 -15.95 5.62 21.26
CA ILE A 21 -15.38 4.94 20.09
C ILE A 21 -16.10 5.36 18.80
N GLY A 22 -17.42 5.59 18.87
CA GLY A 22 -18.22 6.05 17.75
C GLY A 22 -17.98 7.52 17.35
N SER A 23 -17.60 8.38 18.31
CA SER A 23 -17.33 9.80 18.07
C SER A 23 -15.93 10.08 17.51
N ILE A 24 -15.00 9.13 17.67
CA ILE A 24 -13.68 9.22 17.05
C ILE A 24 -13.86 9.21 15.52
N ALA A 25 -13.44 10.30 14.87
CA ALA A 25 -13.42 10.42 13.42
C ALA A 25 -12.61 9.28 12.81
N LYS A 26 -13.29 8.29 12.23
CA LYS A 26 -12.64 7.22 11.48
C LYS A 26 -11.96 7.87 10.28
N GLY A 27 -10.63 7.81 10.25
CA GLY A 27 -9.82 8.43 9.21
C GLY A 27 -10.42 8.18 7.84
N ILE A 28 -10.65 9.24 7.07
CA ILE A 28 -11.09 9.15 5.68
C ILE A 28 -10.09 8.24 4.98
N ASN A 29 -10.56 7.10 4.48
CA ASN A 29 -9.75 6.15 3.75
C ASN A 29 -9.25 6.88 2.50
N ARG A 30 -8.05 7.49 2.58
CA ARG A 30 -7.42 8.18 1.45
C ARG A 30 -7.41 7.16 0.33
N ARG A 31 -8.04 7.50 -0.80
CA ARG A 31 -8.21 6.58 -1.95
C ARG A 31 -6.85 5.97 -2.24
N SER A 32 -6.67 4.70 -1.87
CA SER A 32 -5.46 3.99 -2.18
C SER A 32 -5.35 3.97 -3.70
N PRO A 33 -4.18 4.32 -4.27
CA PRO A 33 -3.98 4.24 -5.71
C PRO A 33 -4.44 2.86 -6.20
N THR A 34 -5.18 2.84 -7.31
CA THR A 34 -5.59 1.58 -7.92
C THR A 34 -4.34 0.73 -8.17
N PRO A 35 -4.31 -0.54 -7.72
CA PRO A 35 -3.14 -1.39 -7.92
C PRO A 35 -2.82 -1.53 -9.41
N TYR A 36 -1.53 -1.72 -9.74
CA TYR A 36 -1.06 -1.85 -11.13
C TYR A 36 -1.75 -2.97 -11.93
N TRP A 37 -2.30 -3.99 -11.26
CA TRP A 37 -2.98 -5.14 -11.87
C TRP A 37 -4.50 -4.96 -11.97
N TRP A 38 -5.04 -3.78 -11.64
CA TRP A 38 -6.47 -3.50 -11.68
C TRP A 38 -7.00 -3.34 -13.11
N ASN A 39 -8.18 -3.87 -13.38
CA ASN A 39 -8.82 -3.83 -14.70
C ASN A 39 -10.34 -3.66 -14.54
N ALA A 40 -11.01 -3.05 -15.54
CA ALA A 40 -12.45 -2.89 -15.60
C ALA A 40 -13.20 -4.24 -15.44
N THR A 41 -12.71 -5.29 -16.10
CA THR A 41 -13.28 -6.65 -16.00
C THR A 41 -13.23 -7.22 -14.57
N ILE A 42 -12.12 -6.97 -13.84
CA ILE A 42 -11.99 -7.35 -12.43
C ILE A 42 -12.95 -6.53 -11.57
N ASN A 43 -13.11 -5.24 -11.87
CA ASN A 43 -14.04 -4.38 -11.15
C ASN A 43 -15.47 -4.88 -11.27
N GLU A 44 -15.94 -5.21 -12.48
CA GLU A 44 -17.27 -5.77 -12.73
C GLU A 44 -17.50 -7.10 -12.00
N LYS A 45 -16.53 -8.01 -12.05
CA LYS A 45 -16.64 -9.30 -11.34
C LYS A 45 -16.59 -9.13 -9.82
N ARG A 46 -15.84 -8.13 -9.34
CA ARG A 46 -15.80 -7.78 -7.91
C ARG A 46 -17.13 -7.17 -7.46
N THR A 47 -17.73 -6.26 -8.23
CA THR A 47 -19.04 -5.68 -7.88
C THR A 47 -20.11 -6.76 -7.82
N ALA A 48 -20.17 -7.66 -8.82
CA ALA A 48 -21.07 -8.80 -8.81
C ALA A 48 -20.86 -9.70 -7.56
N CYS A 49 -19.60 -10.06 -7.26
CA CYS A 49 -19.26 -10.88 -6.10
C CYS A 49 -19.67 -10.22 -4.77
N ILE A 50 -19.45 -8.90 -4.64
CA ILE A 50 -19.87 -8.12 -3.46
C ILE A 50 -21.40 -8.10 -3.34
N GLN A 51 -22.12 -7.90 -4.45
CA GLN A 51 -23.58 -7.92 -4.45
C GLN A 51 -24.11 -9.28 -3.96
N THR A 52 -23.59 -10.39 -4.48
CA THR A 52 -23.98 -11.73 -4.06
C THR A 52 -23.63 -12.00 -2.60
N ARG A 53 -22.44 -11.56 -2.13
CA ARG A 53 -22.07 -11.64 -0.72
C ARG A 53 -23.05 -10.87 0.17
N ARG A 54 -23.43 -9.65 -0.21
CA ARG A 54 -24.38 -8.82 0.53
C ARG A 54 -25.76 -9.49 0.59
N LYS A 55 -26.25 -10.06 -0.51
CA LYS A 55 -27.50 -10.83 -0.55
C LYS A 55 -27.44 -12.02 0.42
N LEU A 56 -26.36 -12.81 0.36
CA LEU A 56 -26.13 -13.93 1.26
C LEU A 56 -26.10 -13.51 2.73
N THR A 57 -25.39 -12.44 3.07
CA THR A 57 -25.33 -11.90 4.44
C THR A 57 -26.69 -11.40 4.93
N ARG A 58 -27.48 -10.76 4.06
CA ARG A 58 -28.82 -10.31 4.41
C ARG A 58 -29.73 -11.49 4.70
N ILE A 59 -29.78 -12.47 3.79
CA ILE A 59 -30.62 -13.66 3.94
C ILE A 59 -30.23 -14.53 5.15
N ALA A 60 -28.94 -14.57 5.49
CA ALA A 60 -28.49 -15.24 6.71
C ALA A 60 -29.09 -14.62 8.00
N LYS A 61 -29.43 -13.33 7.97
CA LYS A 61 -30.04 -12.59 9.09
C LYS A 61 -31.57 -12.58 9.03
N THR A 62 -32.19 -13.00 7.92
CA THR A 62 -33.64 -12.97 7.73
C THR A 62 -34.26 -14.27 8.26
N PRO A 63 -35.22 -14.20 9.21
CA PRO A 63 -36.00 -15.37 9.63
C PRO A 63 -36.90 -15.84 8.48
N ASN A 64 -37.22 -17.14 8.43
CA ASN A 64 -38.12 -17.78 7.46
C ASN A 64 -37.66 -17.84 5.98
N VAL A 65 -36.37 -17.63 5.68
CA VAL A 65 -35.86 -17.93 4.33
C VAL A 65 -35.56 -19.42 4.19
N GLY A 66 -36.15 -20.04 3.16
CA GLY A 66 -35.99 -21.45 2.81
C GLY A 66 -34.52 -21.85 2.62
N ASN A 67 -34.18 -23.07 3.05
CA ASN A 67 -32.80 -23.56 3.04
C ASN A 67 -32.24 -23.71 1.61
N GLU A 68 -33.10 -24.01 0.64
CA GLU A 68 -32.72 -24.11 -0.78
C GLU A 68 -32.24 -22.78 -1.37
N GLU A 69 -32.94 -21.67 -1.09
CA GLU A 69 -32.57 -20.34 -1.57
C GLU A 69 -31.23 -19.88 -0.94
N LYS A 70 -31.04 -20.19 0.35
CA LYS A 70 -29.75 -19.97 1.03
C LYS A 70 -28.64 -20.73 0.33
N GLN A 71 -28.88 -21.98 -0.06
CA GLN A 71 -27.89 -22.82 -0.71
C GLN A 71 -27.56 -22.31 -2.12
N ARG A 72 -28.57 -21.96 -2.92
CA ARG A 72 -28.38 -21.37 -4.27
C ARG A 72 -27.49 -20.13 -4.22
N LEU A 73 -27.71 -19.23 -3.27
CA LEU A 73 -26.89 -18.01 -3.12
C LEU A 73 -25.47 -18.30 -2.63
N LYS A 74 -25.28 -19.31 -1.77
CA LYS A 74 -23.95 -19.77 -1.38
C LYS A 74 -23.17 -20.30 -2.59
N ASP A 75 -23.81 -21.11 -3.43
CA ASP A 75 -23.18 -21.67 -4.63
C ASP A 75 -22.87 -20.59 -5.66
N LEU A 76 -23.79 -19.65 -5.90
CA LEU A 76 -23.54 -18.49 -6.76
C LEU A 76 -22.37 -17.64 -6.27
N TYR A 77 -22.30 -17.36 -4.96
CA TYR A 77 -21.18 -16.64 -4.37
C TYR A 77 -19.86 -17.40 -4.54
N ARG A 78 -19.88 -18.73 -4.35
CA ARG A 78 -18.70 -19.59 -4.51
C ARG A 78 -18.16 -19.52 -5.95
N ILE A 79 -19.05 -19.59 -6.94
CA ILE A 79 -18.69 -19.49 -8.36
C ILE A 79 -18.09 -18.11 -8.68
N GLN A 80 -18.77 -17.03 -8.31
CA GLN A 80 -18.29 -15.67 -8.58
C GLN A 80 -16.96 -15.37 -7.87
N LYS A 81 -16.78 -15.86 -6.64
CA LYS A 81 -15.51 -15.72 -5.91
C LYS A 81 -14.38 -16.48 -6.60
N LYS A 82 -14.64 -17.68 -7.13
CA LYS A 82 -13.66 -18.48 -7.88
C LYS A 82 -13.26 -17.76 -9.16
N GLU A 83 -14.23 -17.24 -9.90
CA GLU A 83 -14.00 -16.50 -11.14
C GLU A 83 -13.19 -15.21 -10.90
N LEU A 84 -13.56 -14.43 -9.88
CA LEU A 84 -12.82 -13.23 -9.49
C LEU A 84 -11.36 -13.54 -9.15
N ARG A 85 -11.09 -14.62 -8.38
CA ARG A 85 -9.73 -15.04 -8.05
C ARG A 85 -8.93 -15.43 -9.30
N LYS A 86 -9.55 -16.16 -10.23
CA LYS A 86 -8.92 -16.53 -11.50
C LYS A 86 -8.49 -15.28 -12.27
N LEU A 87 -9.39 -14.31 -12.44
CA LEU A 87 -9.11 -13.08 -13.18
C LEU A 87 -8.03 -12.21 -12.51
N ILE A 88 -8.05 -12.11 -11.17
CA ILE A 88 -6.99 -11.39 -10.44
C ILE A 88 -5.63 -12.06 -10.69
N ASN A 89 -5.55 -13.38 -10.57
CA ASN A 89 -4.30 -14.11 -10.76
C ASN A 89 -3.80 -13.99 -12.21
N GLU A 90 -4.70 -14.03 -13.19
CA GLU A 90 -4.36 -13.84 -14.59
C GLU A 90 -3.86 -12.42 -14.87
N SER A 91 -4.54 -11.39 -14.36
CA SER A 91 -4.12 -9.99 -14.54
C SER A 91 -2.77 -9.72 -13.88
N LYS A 92 -2.55 -10.24 -12.65
CA LYS A 92 -1.25 -10.17 -11.98
C LYS A 92 -0.15 -10.84 -12.80
N ARG A 93 -0.41 -12.03 -13.34
CA ARG A 93 0.55 -12.76 -14.19
C ARG A 93 0.87 -11.99 -15.47
N LYS A 94 -0.14 -11.42 -16.13
CA LYS A 94 0.05 -10.61 -17.35
C LYS A 94 0.89 -9.37 -17.05
N HIS A 95 0.54 -8.61 -16.01
CA HIS A 95 1.31 -7.44 -15.61
C HIS A 95 2.73 -7.79 -15.18
N TRP A 96 2.91 -8.89 -14.44
CA TRP A 96 4.25 -9.36 -14.06
C TRP A 96 5.12 -9.65 -15.28
N LYS A 97 4.58 -10.37 -16.29
CA LYS A 97 5.31 -10.64 -17.53
C LYS A 97 5.67 -9.35 -18.28
N SER A 98 4.73 -8.40 -18.36
CA SER A 98 4.98 -7.10 -18.99
C SER A 98 6.08 -6.33 -18.26
N LEU A 99 6.08 -6.37 -16.93
CA LEU A 99 7.07 -5.71 -16.09
C LEU A 99 8.46 -6.31 -16.26
N CYS A 100 8.56 -7.64 -16.35
CA CYS A 100 9.83 -8.31 -16.63
C CYS A 100 10.39 -7.92 -18.00
N LYS A 101 9.53 -7.85 -19.02
CA LYS A 101 9.94 -7.40 -20.36
C LYS A 101 10.42 -5.95 -20.35
N GLU A 102 9.69 -5.06 -19.67
CA GLU A 102 10.10 -3.65 -19.52
C GLU A 102 11.45 -3.53 -18.80
N LEU A 103 11.74 -4.40 -17.83
CA LEU A 103 13.02 -4.42 -17.10
C LEU A 103 14.21 -4.80 -18.00
N GLU A 104 13.99 -5.66 -19.01
CA GLU A 104 15.02 -6.03 -19.99
C GLU A 104 15.40 -4.84 -20.88
N ASP A 105 14.44 -3.96 -21.18
CA ASP A 105 14.63 -2.78 -22.03
C ASP A 105 15.11 -1.55 -21.22
N ASP A 106 14.54 -1.32 -20.03
CA ASP A 106 14.86 -0.20 -19.12
C ASP A 106 14.96 -0.66 -17.66
N ILE A 107 16.19 -0.77 -17.18
CA ILE A 107 16.52 -1.14 -15.80
C ILE A 107 16.03 -0.11 -14.76
N TRP A 108 15.74 1.14 -15.13
CA TRP A 108 15.26 2.21 -14.24
C TRP A 108 13.75 2.50 -14.38
N GLY A 109 13.04 1.65 -15.12
CA GLY A 109 11.62 1.80 -15.44
C GLY A 109 10.65 1.53 -14.28
N ALA A 110 9.44 1.07 -14.59
CA ALA A 110 8.41 0.79 -13.58
C ALA A 110 8.83 -0.32 -12.61
N GLY A 111 9.57 -1.33 -13.07
CA GLY A 111 10.05 -2.44 -12.25
C GLY A 111 10.91 -1.95 -11.08
N TYR A 112 11.90 -1.12 -11.37
CA TYR A 112 12.76 -0.49 -10.36
C TYR A 112 11.96 0.37 -9.38
N LYS A 113 11.06 1.22 -9.87
CA LYS A 113 10.22 2.08 -9.01
C LYS A 113 9.36 1.29 -8.04
N ILE A 114 8.80 0.17 -8.50
CA ILE A 114 8.01 -0.74 -7.65
C ILE A 114 8.91 -1.38 -6.58
N ALA A 115 10.04 -1.96 -6.97
CA ALA A 115 10.98 -2.58 -6.02
C ALA A 115 11.47 -1.57 -4.97
N MET A 116 11.88 -0.38 -5.40
CA MET A 116 12.32 0.68 -4.49
C MET A 116 11.21 1.19 -3.57
N ARG A 117 9.95 1.20 -4.02
CA ARG A 117 8.83 1.58 -3.15
C ARG A 117 8.62 0.59 -2.00
N GLU A 118 8.80 -0.71 -2.27
CA GLU A 118 8.72 -1.74 -1.24
C GLU A 118 9.93 -1.66 -0.30
N LEU A 119 11.15 -1.49 -0.83
CA LEU A 119 12.38 -1.36 -0.05
C LEU A 119 12.42 -0.11 0.83
N LYS A 120 11.77 0.99 0.43
CA LYS A 120 11.68 2.23 1.24
C LYS A 120 10.99 2.02 2.60
N ASN A 121 10.16 0.99 2.73
CA ASN A 121 9.50 0.67 3.99
C ASN A 121 10.32 -0.29 4.86
N VAL A 122 11.47 -0.75 4.37
CA VAL A 122 12.43 -1.54 5.15
C VAL A 122 13.39 -0.54 5.80
N ALA A 123 13.60 -0.68 7.11
CA ALA A 123 14.61 0.09 7.81
C ALA A 123 15.96 -0.07 7.07
N PRO A 124 16.75 1.00 6.87
CA PRO A 124 18.06 0.87 6.25
C PRO A 124 18.84 -0.25 6.95
N CYS A 125 19.41 -1.18 6.18
CA CYS A 125 20.32 -2.17 6.76
C CYS A 125 21.37 -1.41 7.56
N ASP A 126 21.50 -1.73 8.85
CA ASP A 126 22.46 -1.09 9.74
C ASP A 126 23.86 -1.63 9.42
N LEU A 127 24.42 -1.15 8.32
CA LEU A 127 25.77 -1.49 7.90
C LEU A 127 26.76 -0.78 8.83
N SER A 128 27.72 -1.55 9.36
CA SER A 128 28.80 -1.04 10.19
C SER A 128 29.52 0.13 9.50
N VAL A 129 29.90 1.13 10.30
CA VAL A 129 30.64 2.32 9.84
C VAL A 129 31.92 1.93 9.11
N ASP A 130 32.60 0.88 9.55
CA ASP A 130 33.86 0.43 8.94
C ASP A 130 33.64 -0.19 7.56
N PHE A 131 32.55 -0.95 7.39
CA PHE A 131 32.16 -1.48 6.09
C PHE A 131 31.82 -0.36 5.11
N LYS A 132 31.09 0.67 5.56
CA LYS A 132 30.79 1.86 4.74
C LYS A 132 32.07 2.57 4.28
N LYS A 133 33.05 2.75 5.17
CA LYS A 133 34.35 3.37 4.84
C LYS A 133 35.12 2.55 3.80
N SER A 134 35.16 1.23 3.97
CA SER A 134 35.79 0.31 3.02
C SER A 134 35.19 0.43 1.62
N VAL A 135 33.86 0.39 1.53
CA VAL A 135 33.13 0.53 0.25
C VAL A 135 33.37 1.91 -0.39
N ILE A 136 33.41 2.99 0.40
CA ILE A 136 33.69 4.33 -0.13
C ILE A 136 35.11 4.41 -0.71
N GLN A 137 36.11 3.85 -0.02
CA GLN A 137 37.50 3.85 -0.49
C GLN A 137 37.68 3.04 -1.77
N GLU A 138 36.91 1.95 -1.93
CA GLU A 138 36.93 1.11 -3.14
C GLU A 138 36.20 1.77 -4.32
N LEU A 139 34.99 2.30 -4.11
CA LEU A 139 34.18 2.92 -5.17
C LEU A 139 34.72 4.29 -5.61
N PHE A 140 35.33 5.03 -4.68
CA PHE A 140 35.87 6.36 -4.92
C PHE A 140 37.34 6.40 -4.48
N PRO A 141 38.26 5.81 -5.25
CA PRO A 141 39.68 5.90 -4.98
C PRO A 141 40.08 7.37 -4.89
N ALA A 142 40.92 7.71 -3.92
CA ALA A 142 41.53 9.03 -3.85
C ALA A 142 42.47 9.19 -5.05
N ASN A 143 41.92 9.58 -6.20
CA ASN A 143 42.72 10.05 -7.31
C ASN A 143 43.29 11.41 -6.89
N ASN A 144 44.53 11.37 -6.39
CA ASN A 144 45.34 12.52 -5.98
C ASN A 144 45.52 13.57 -7.10
N ASN A 145 45.07 13.25 -8.31
CA ASN A 145 45.14 14.08 -9.51
C ASN A 145 43.95 15.06 -9.61
N CYS A 146 42.95 14.97 -8.73
CA CYS A 146 41.88 15.95 -8.63
C CYS A 146 42.15 16.89 -7.44
N THR A 147 43.23 17.67 -7.52
CA THR A 147 43.36 18.92 -6.76
C THR A 147 42.32 19.90 -7.30
N ARG A 148 41.05 19.67 -6.94
CA ARG A 148 40.03 20.69 -7.11
C ARG A 148 40.42 21.79 -6.13
N GLU A 149 40.99 22.87 -6.65
CA GLU A 149 41.36 24.01 -5.82
C GLU A 149 40.17 24.37 -4.91
N PRO A 150 40.41 24.61 -3.61
CA PRO A 150 39.34 24.97 -2.71
C PRO A 150 38.61 26.17 -3.31
N ARG A 151 37.29 26.07 -3.48
CA ARG A 151 36.48 27.20 -3.93
C ARG A 151 36.65 28.32 -2.91
N THR A 152 37.52 29.27 -3.22
CA THR A 152 37.76 30.45 -2.39
C THR A 152 36.49 31.30 -2.35
N VAL A 153 36.29 32.05 -1.26
CA VAL A 153 35.10 32.89 -1.04
C VAL A 153 34.90 33.89 -2.20
N GLU A 154 36.00 34.26 -2.86
CA GLU A 154 36.03 35.16 -4.01
C GLU A 154 35.35 34.57 -5.25
N HIS A 155 35.50 33.28 -5.53
CA HIS A 155 34.80 32.61 -6.65
C HIS A 155 33.26 32.66 -6.51
N ARG A 156 32.74 32.73 -5.28
CA ARG A 156 31.29 32.86 -5.01
C ARG A 156 30.78 34.27 -5.30
N ALA A 157 31.63 35.29 -5.16
CA ALA A 157 31.30 36.67 -5.49
C ALA A 157 31.26 36.88 -7.00
N THR A 158 32.21 36.30 -7.75
CA THR A 158 32.30 36.40 -9.21
C THR A 158 31.10 35.74 -9.92
N CYS A 159 30.65 34.56 -9.48
CA CYS A 159 29.45 33.93 -10.05
C CYS A 159 28.15 34.70 -9.73
N ARG A 160 28.11 35.46 -8.63
CA ARG A 160 26.93 36.26 -8.23
C ARG A 160 26.84 37.61 -8.92
N SER A 161 27.94 38.14 -9.45
CA SER A 161 27.97 39.35 -10.27
C SER A 161 27.68 39.05 -11.75
N ILE A 162 28.11 37.89 -12.26
CA ILE A 162 27.80 37.44 -13.64
C ILE A 162 26.30 37.18 -13.83
N LEU A 163 25.59 36.68 -12.81
CA LEU A 163 24.14 36.43 -12.87
C LEU A 163 23.27 37.66 -12.50
N ARG A 164 23.87 38.85 -12.39
CA ARG A 164 23.18 40.09 -11.99
C ARG A 164 23.51 41.31 -12.86
N ASN A 165 24.04 41.10 -14.07
CA ASN A 165 23.90 42.09 -15.13
C ASN A 165 22.72 41.68 -16.02
N PRO A 166 21.80 42.62 -16.36
CA PRO A 166 20.70 42.36 -17.27
C PRO A 166 21.18 42.01 -18.68
#